data_AF-A0A1V6HST7-F1
#
_entry.id   AF-A0A1V6HST7-F1
#
_cell.length_a   1.000
_cell.length_b   1.000
_cell.length_c   1.000
_cell.angle_alpha   90.00
_cell.angle_beta   90.00
_cell.angle_gamma   90.00
#
_symmetry.space_group_name_H-M   'P 1'
#
loop_
_entity.id
_entity.type
_entity.pdbx_description
1 polymer ?
#
loop_
_entity_poly.entity_id
_entity_poly.type
_entity_poly.pdbx_seq_one_letter_code
_entity_poly.pdbx_strand_id
1 'polypeptide(L)'
;MAKKVKAKPTEVVIELNALGMTPLLRAGLGGLAASLLARFYELDLGTEWPAPVPVGQGTAIVEPERVVLQWGNSGPKPFFDALFEHAFRLRRLTRDLSVIDLPGTYPFGQMSPPELAQALQGALRRTFLQHGKTAKKAAGQPRLHELERDGRRVRVPLQGYQDYVHQRGTTREGIVRALRSGSVALAGWAYPGAAQRHFAFTQTRCEFTAAEALCGCFAMVGCLSFEIERGGALVIPDPSDLVVFSRLRPRLSPLRFEDVYVSSPSEAALEVELALREAAAQDGKRGVAATHTVTLRTVPWAKQLKSRVRTLSLKDLEEEILDRYSEASLRLRTFVRATGTDAARGAAKSPSDFFLVRSALRAFVADNLARGRPWFSGFATATTAGNRPRLLHKFYERGGNGALRYDEKEGLTIMEELLEEAEKIFVRSIHQALRQRFGAIAEESAGTKATMTNRFDAERERWRLAFAGAKTHEQIRAALADLWSRGGSNRELQESWQAILPLLREERWQTARDLGLVALASYRGRGMEAPGADDDLEPDDED
;
A
#
# COMPACT_ATOMS: atom_id res chain seq x y z
N MET A 1 0.05 -57.38 23.69
CA MET A 1 -0.43 -55.98 23.65
C MET A 1 -0.79 -55.61 22.23
N ALA A 2 -2.08 -55.50 21.91
CA ALA A 2 -2.54 -55.13 20.57
C ALA A 2 -2.22 -53.64 20.32
N LYS A 3 -1.43 -53.35 19.28
CA LYS A 3 -1.18 -51.99 18.79
C LYS A 3 -2.54 -51.41 18.37
N LYS A 4 -3.10 -50.47 19.15
CA LYS A 4 -4.26 -49.67 18.73
C LYS A 4 -3.89 -49.00 17.41
N VAL A 5 -4.44 -49.49 16.30
CA VAL A 5 -4.35 -48.84 15.01
C VAL A 5 -5.10 -47.52 15.15
N LYS A 6 -4.39 -46.39 15.28
CA LYS A 6 -5.01 -45.06 15.21
C LYS A 6 -5.75 -44.99 13.88
N ALA A 7 -7.07 -44.83 13.94
CA ALA A 7 -7.89 -44.61 12.75
C ALA A 7 -7.27 -43.46 11.93
N LYS A 8 -7.13 -43.68 10.63
CA LYS A 8 -6.60 -42.62 9.74
C LYS A 8 -7.63 -41.48 9.75
N PRO A 9 -7.21 -40.22 9.91
CA PRO A 9 -8.13 -39.10 9.83
C PRO A 9 -8.79 -39.11 8.44
N THR A 10 -10.11 -38.97 8.42
CA THR A 10 -10.95 -38.90 7.20
C THR A 10 -11.31 -37.46 6.83
N GLU A 11 -11.04 -36.53 7.74
CA GLU A 11 -11.29 -35.10 7.60
C GLU A 11 -10.29 -34.25 8.41
N VAL A 12 -10.26 -32.95 8.13
CA VAL A 12 -9.71 -31.92 9.00
C VAL A 12 -10.71 -30.77 9.12
N VAL A 13 -10.92 -30.31 10.35
CA VAL A 13 -11.73 -29.13 10.68
C VAL A 13 -10.78 -28.02 11.08
N ILE A 14 -10.96 -26.84 10.51
CA ILE A 14 -10.14 -25.67 10.78
C ILE A 14 -11.06 -24.54 11.25
N GLU A 15 -10.99 -24.22 12.53
CA GLU A 15 -11.77 -23.14 13.13
C GLU A 15 -11.04 -21.81 13.01
N LEU A 16 -11.79 -20.76 12.68
CA LEU A 16 -11.30 -19.40 12.47
C LEU A 16 -10.61 -18.86 13.73
N ASN A 17 -11.16 -19.13 14.91
CA ASN A 17 -10.67 -18.62 16.19
C ASN A 17 -10.00 -19.71 17.06
N ALA A 18 -9.53 -20.80 16.45
CA ALA A 18 -8.77 -21.82 17.17
C ALA A 18 -7.51 -21.24 17.84
N LEU A 19 -7.09 -21.86 18.95
CA LEU A 19 -5.84 -21.52 19.62
C LEU A 19 -4.66 -21.66 18.63
N GLY A 20 -3.82 -20.61 18.54
CA GLY A 20 -2.68 -20.57 17.61
C GLY A 20 -2.95 -19.83 16.29
N MET A 21 -4.23 -19.57 15.96
CA MET A 21 -4.62 -18.84 14.76
C MET A 21 -4.28 -17.34 14.87
N THR A 22 -3.12 -16.96 14.33
CA THR A 22 -2.74 -15.54 14.18
C THR A 22 -3.57 -14.87 13.08
N PRO A 23 -3.61 -13.52 13.00
CA PRO A 23 -4.33 -12.84 11.92
C PRO A 23 -3.89 -13.27 10.52
N LEU A 24 -2.60 -13.61 10.32
CA LEU A 24 -2.12 -14.14 9.03
C LEU A 24 -2.73 -15.51 8.71
N LEU A 25 -2.83 -16.39 9.71
CA LEU A 25 -3.42 -17.72 9.52
C LEU A 25 -4.94 -17.61 9.33
N ARG A 26 -5.62 -16.69 10.02
CA ARG A 26 -7.04 -16.39 9.80
C ARG A 26 -7.30 -15.85 8.40
N ALA A 27 -6.48 -14.89 7.95
CA ALA A 27 -6.49 -14.44 6.56
C ALA A 27 -6.28 -15.60 5.59
N GLY A 28 -5.34 -16.51 5.90
CA GLY A 28 -5.10 -17.73 5.13
C GLY A 28 -6.28 -18.69 5.07
N LEU A 29 -6.99 -18.90 6.17
CA LEU A 29 -8.26 -19.65 6.17
C LEU A 29 -9.32 -18.97 5.29
N GLY A 30 -9.40 -17.63 5.35
CA GLY A 30 -10.20 -16.83 4.44
C GLY A 30 -9.79 -16.99 2.97
N GLY A 31 -8.49 -17.09 2.70
CA GLY A 31 -7.95 -17.38 1.36
C GLY A 31 -8.33 -18.77 0.86
N LEU A 32 -8.36 -19.78 1.73
CA LEU A 32 -8.87 -21.11 1.42
C LEU A 32 -10.37 -21.04 1.08
N ALA A 33 -11.16 -20.34 1.89
CA ALA A 33 -12.59 -20.14 1.62
C ALA A 33 -12.83 -19.43 0.28
N ALA A 34 -12.07 -18.37 -0.03
CA ALA A 34 -12.14 -17.66 -1.31
C ALA A 34 -11.75 -18.54 -2.52
N SER A 35 -10.72 -19.40 -2.35
CA SER A 35 -10.31 -20.35 -3.39
C SER A 35 -11.40 -21.40 -3.66
N LEU A 36 -12.07 -21.87 -2.61
CA LEU A 36 -13.19 -22.80 -2.69
C LEU A 36 -14.43 -22.15 -3.33
N LEU A 37 -14.72 -20.88 -3.02
CA LEU A 37 -15.76 -20.12 -3.71
C LEU A 37 -15.47 -19.99 -5.21
N ALA A 38 -14.21 -19.72 -5.58
CA ALA A 38 -13.84 -19.69 -7.00
C ALA A 38 -14.04 -21.06 -7.66
N ARG A 39 -13.71 -22.17 -6.97
CA ARG A 39 -14.00 -23.53 -7.47
C ARG A 39 -15.50 -23.77 -7.65
N PHE A 40 -16.28 -23.35 -6.66
CA PHE A 40 -17.73 -23.50 -6.63
C PHE A 40 -18.36 -22.89 -7.90
N TYR A 41 -17.96 -21.68 -8.27
CA TYR A 41 -18.44 -21.04 -9.49
C TYR A 41 -17.88 -21.65 -10.78
N GLU A 42 -16.63 -22.14 -10.79
CA GLU A 42 -16.07 -22.85 -11.95
C GLU A 42 -16.81 -24.16 -12.27
N LEU A 43 -17.36 -24.80 -11.24
CA LEU A 43 -18.11 -26.05 -11.37
C LEU A 43 -19.55 -25.85 -11.79
N ASP A 44 -20.05 -24.61 -11.78
CA ASP A 44 -21.44 -24.25 -12.08
C ASP A 44 -22.45 -25.19 -11.40
N LEU A 45 -22.33 -25.32 -10.08
CA LEU A 45 -23.08 -26.33 -9.32
C LEU A 45 -24.60 -26.07 -9.26
N GLY A 46 -25.09 -24.96 -9.81
CA GLY A 46 -26.52 -24.62 -9.84
C GLY A 46 -27.15 -24.39 -8.47
N THR A 47 -26.35 -24.22 -7.42
CA THR A 47 -26.79 -23.95 -6.04
C THR A 47 -26.33 -22.57 -5.56
N GLU A 48 -26.84 -22.14 -4.41
CA GLU A 48 -26.37 -20.91 -3.76
C GLU A 48 -25.16 -21.19 -2.84
N TRP A 49 -24.25 -20.22 -2.73
CA TRP A 49 -23.15 -20.26 -1.77
C TRP A 49 -23.63 -19.83 -0.37
N PRO A 50 -23.23 -20.49 0.73
CA PRO A 50 -22.29 -21.62 0.80
C PRO A 50 -22.95 -22.98 0.54
N ALA A 51 -22.23 -23.85 -0.17
CA ALA A 51 -22.63 -25.24 -0.42
C ALA A 51 -21.38 -26.15 -0.48
N PRO A 52 -21.52 -27.48 -0.31
CA PRO A 52 -20.40 -28.39 -0.39
C PRO A 52 -19.70 -28.33 -1.76
N VAL A 53 -18.38 -28.16 -1.74
CA VAL A 53 -17.54 -28.01 -2.95
C VAL A 53 -16.77 -29.31 -3.21
N PRO A 54 -16.98 -29.97 -4.36
CA PRO A 54 -16.17 -31.12 -4.75
C PRO A 54 -14.69 -30.76 -4.94
N VAL A 55 -13.80 -31.50 -4.28
CA VAL A 55 -12.34 -31.35 -4.39
C VAL A 55 -11.71 -32.72 -4.57
N GLY A 56 -11.35 -33.05 -5.81
CA GLY A 56 -10.92 -34.40 -6.16
C GLY A 56 -12.02 -35.42 -5.86
N GLN A 57 -11.72 -36.41 -5.02
CA GLN A 57 -12.68 -37.43 -4.56
C GLN A 57 -13.33 -37.08 -3.21
N GLY A 58 -13.05 -35.88 -2.67
CA GLY A 58 -13.59 -35.41 -1.41
C GLY A 58 -14.46 -34.17 -1.58
N THR A 59 -14.77 -33.54 -0.46
CA THR A 59 -15.65 -32.38 -0.38
C THR A 59 -15.13 -31.39 0.65
N ALA A 60 -15.27 -30.10 0.37
CA ALA A 60 -14.97 -29.01 1.27
C ALA A 60 -16.26 -28.25 1.61
N ILE A 61 -16.43 -27.90 2.88
CA ILE A 61 -17.59 -27.14 3.38
C ILE A 61 -17.06 -25.88 4.06
N VAL A 62 -17.58 -24.73 3.66
CA VAL A 62 -17.25 -23.43 4.27
C VAL A 62 -18.44 -22.96 5.09
N GLU A 63 -18.20 -22.74 6.37
CA GLU A 63 -19.14 -22.14 7.32
C GLU A 63 -18.58 -20.80 7.81
N PRO A 64 -19.38 -19.93 8.45
CA PRO A 64 -18.90 -18.61 8.90
C PRO A 64 -17.63 -18.65 9.77
N GLU A 65 -17.50 -19.65 10.64
CA GLU A 65 -16.39 -19.73 11.60
C GLU A 65 -15.44 -20.91 11.38
N ARG A 66 -15.65 -21.73 10.35
CA ARG A 66 -14.77 -22.89 10.08
C ARG A 66 -14.82 -23.38 8.64
N VAL A 67 -13.77 -24.11 8.25
CA VAL A 67 -13.75 -24.91 7.03
C VAL A 67 -13.58 -26.39 7.39
N VAL A 68 -14.39 -27.25 6.79
CA VAL A 68 -14.31 -28.70 6.94
C VAL A 68 -13.85 -29.30 5.61
N LEU A 69 -12.76 -30.07 5.64
CA LEU A 69 -12.20 -30.73 4.45
C LEU A 69 -12.31 -32.25 4.64
N GLN A 70 -13.09 -32.91 3.80
CA GLN A 70 -13.40 -34.34 3.91
C GLN A 70 -12.87 -35.07 2.68
N TRP A 71 -12.06 -36.11 2.89
CA TRP A 71 -11.52 -36.94 1.81
C TRP A 71 -11.98 -38.40 1.89
N GLY A 72 -12.69 -38.79 2.95
CA GLY A 72 -13.22 -40.14 3.11
C GLY A 72 -12.17 -41.22 2.87
N ASN A 73 -12.49 -42.18 2.00
CA ASN A 73 -11.64 -43.34 1.71
C ASN A 73 -10.50 -43.06 0.72
N SER A 74 -10.50 -41.95 -0.02
CA SER A 74 -9.42 -41.62 -0.97
C SER A 74 -8.12 -41.24 -0.27
N GLY A 75 -8.22 -40.87 1.02
CA GLY A 75 -7.11 -40.40 1.82
C GLY A 75 -6.72 -38.94 1.51
N PRO A 76 -5.86 -38.34 2.35
CA PRO A 76 -5.59 -36.91 2.30
C PRO A 76 -4.74 -36.48 1.09
N LYS A 77 -3.86 -37.34 0.58
CA LYS A 77 -2.92 -36.95 -0.49
C LYS A 77 -3.63 -36.56 -1.80
N PRO A 78 -4.49 -37.41 -2.40
CA PRO A 78 -5.21 -37.03 -3.62
C PRO A 78 -6.10 -35.80 -3.45
N PHE A 79 -6.67 -35.62 -2.25
CA PHE A 79 -7.48 -34.46 -1.92
C PHE A 79 -6.65 -33.17 -1.92
N PHE A 80 -5.52 -33.14 -1.20
CA PHE A 80 -4.65 -31.96 -1.17
C PHE A 80 -3.98 -31.69 -2.52
N ASP A 81 -3.71 -32.72 -3.33
CA ASP A 81 -3.21 -32.54 -4.69
C ASP A 81 -4.23 -31.76 -5.54
N ALA A 82 -5.49 -32.20 -5.57
CA ALA A 82 -6.56 -31.50 -6.27
C ALA A 82 -6.80 -30.08 -5.72
N LEU A 83 -6.78 -29.91 -4.39
CA LEU A 83 -6.98 -28.61 -3.75
C LEU A 83 -5.90 -27.60 -4.16
N PHE A 84 -4.63 -28.00 -4.12
CA PHE A 84 -3.51 -27.12 -4.45
C PHE A 84 -3.39 -26.85 -5.94
N GLU A 85 -3.69 -27.83 -6.81
CA GLU A 85 -3.76 -27.62 -8.26
C GLU A 85 -4.84 -26.62 -8.63
N HIS A 86 -5.97 -26.65 -7.93
CA HIS A 86 -7.01 -25.65 -8.07
C HIS A 86 -6.55 -24.27 -7.61
N ALA A 87 -6.04 -24.16 -6.38
CA ALA A 87 -5.78 -22.86 -5.76
C ALA A 87 -4.50 -22.15 -6.24
N PHE A 88 -3.52 -22.88 -6.75
CA PHE A 88 -2.20 -22.35 -7.08
C PHE A 88 -1.85 -22.64 -8.54
N ARG A 89 -2.22 -21.73 -9.44
CA ARG A 89 -2.13 -21.91 -10.89
C ARG A 89 -1.10 -20.98 -11.52
N LEU A 90 -0.72 -21.35 -12.74
CA LEU A 90 -0.06 -20.45 -13.67
C LEU A 90 -0.99 -20.24 -14.86
N ARG A 91 -1.44 -19.00 -15.06
CA ARG A 91 -2.25 -18.62 -16.20
C ARG A 91 -1.34 -18.31 -17.38
N ARG A 92 -1.54 -19.03 -18.48
CA ARG A 92 -0.81 -18.79 -19.72
C ARG A 92 -1.38 -17.54 -20.41
N LEU A 93 -0.55 -16.51 -20.60
CA LEU A 93 -0.90 -15.32 -21.39
C LEU A 93 -0.53 -15.51 -22.87
N THR A 94 0.62 -16.15 -23.11
CA THR A 94 1.09 -16.51 -24.47
C THR A 94 1.82 -17.85 -24.40
N ARG A 95 2.26 -18.41 -25.54
CA ARG A 95 2.95 -19.72 -25.61
C ARG A 95 4.08 -19.89 -24.60
N ASP A 96 4.86 -18.82 -24.36
CA ASP A 96 6.06 -18.85 -23.52
C ASP A 96 5.96 -17.97 -22.27
N LEU A 97 4.77 -17.42 -21.98
CA LEU A 97 4.56 -16.50 -20.86
C LEU A 97 3.36 -16.93 -20.02
N SER A 98 3.66 -17.38 -18.80
CA SER A 98 2.66 -17.69 -17.78
C SER A 98 2.90 -16.83 -16.54
N VAL A 99 1.82 -16.35 -15.95
CA VAL A 99 1.83 -15.52 -14.73
C VAL A 99 1.14 -16.25 -13.60
N ILE A 100 1.48 -15.91 -12.35
CA ILE A 100 0.80 -16.46 -11.18
C ILE A 100 -0.68 -16.09 -11.22
N ASP A 101 -1.53 -17.09 -11.01
CA ASP A 101 -2.98 -16.95 -10.92
C ASP A 101 -3.50 -17.65 -9.67
N LEU A 102 -4.22 -16.89 -8.85
CA LEU A 102 -4.68 -17.28 -7.53
C LEU A 102 -6.21 -17.16 -7.50
N PRO A 103 -6.96 -18.21 -7.87
CA PRO A 103 -8.41 -18.17 -7.81
C PRO A 103 -8.91 -17.73 -6.43
N GLY A 104 -9.86 -16.80 -6.41
CA GLY A 104 -10.35 -16.16 -5.18
C GLY A 104 -9.72 -14.80 -4.86
N THR A 105 -8.70 -14.36 -5.61
CA THR A 105 -8.16 -12.99 -5.48
C THR A 105 -8.78 -11.98 -6.44
N TYR A 106 -9.53 -12.41 -7.47
CA TYR A 106 -10.20 -11.52 -8.44
C TYR A 106 -11.65 -11.94 -8.62
N PRO A 107 -12.55 -11.02 -9.03
CA PRO A 107 -13.94 -11.35 -9.30
C PRO A 107 -14.04 -12.51 -10.30
N PHE A 108 -14.99 -13.42 -10.06
CA PHE A 108 -15.17 -14.59 -10.91
C PHE A 108 -15.43 -14.18 -12.37
N GLY A 109 -14.82 -14.91 -13.31
CA GLY A 109 -14.91 -14.61 -14.74
C GLY A 109 -14.12 -13.40 -15.22
N GLN A 110 -13.53 -12.59 -14.31
CA GLN A 110 -12.68 -11.47 -14.70
C GLN A 110 -11.21 -11.88 -14.73
N MET A 111 -10.56 -11.66 -15.87
CA MET A 111 -9.13 -11.87 -16.02
C MET A 111 -8.40 -10.55 -15.85
N SER A 112 -7.38 -10.53 -14.99
CA SER A 112 -6.52 -9.35 -14.88
C SER A 112 -5.75 -9.12 -16.19
N PRO A 113 -5.66 -7.86 -16.66
CA PRO A 113 -4.78 -7.49 -17.77
C PRO A 113 -3.33 -7.92 -17.51
N PRO A 114 -2.53 -8.22 -18.56
CA PRO A 114 -1.15 -8.70 -18.43
C PRO A 114 -0.26 -7.85 -17.51
N GLU A 115 -0.37 -6.53 -17.61
CA GLU A 115 0.38 -5.55 -16.81
C GLU A 115 0.03 -5.66 -15.32
N LEU A 116 -1.25 -5.80 -14.99
CA LEU A 116 -1.74 -5.88 -13.63
C LEU A 116 -1.25 -7.19 -13.02
N ALA A 117 -1.42 -8.30 -13.75
CA ALA A 117 -0.92 -9.60 -13.33
C ALA A 117 0.60 -9.58 -13.06
N GLN A 118 1.37 -8.88 -13.90
CA GLN A 118 2.80 -8.69 -13.68
C GLN A 118 3.10 -7.85 -12.43
N ALA A 119 2.39 -6.75 -12.21
CA ALA A 119 2.57 -5.90 -11.02
C ALA A 119 2.27 -6.67 -9.73
N LEU A 120 1.15 -7.40 -9.70
CA LEU A 120 0.74 -8.24 -8.56
C LEU A 120 1.76 -9.34 -8.26
N GLN A 121 2.27 -10.00 -9.31
CA GLN A 121 3.35 -10.97 -9.19
C GLN A 121 4.64 -10.32 -8.65
N GLY A 122 4.95 -9.10 -9.08
CA GLY A 122 6.02 -8.27 -8.51
C GLY A 122 5.82 -8.07 -7.01
N ALA A 123 4.63 -7.63 -6.60
CA ALA A 123 4.28 -7.43 -5.19
C ALA A 123 4.38 -8.75 -4.38
N LEU A 124 3.91 -9.87 -4.92
CA LEU A 124 4.07 -11.20 -4.31
C LEU A 124 5.55 -11.55 -4.08
N ARG A 125 6.45 -11.20 -5.01
CA ARG A 125 7.90 -11.37 -4.80
C ARG A 125 8.47 -10.40 -3.79
N ARG A 126 7.80 -9.29 -3.52
CA ARG A 126 8.20 -8.38 -2.46
C ARG A 126 7.68 -8.83 -1.08
N THR A 127 6.69 -9.72 -1.01
CA THR A 127 6.04 -10.18 0.23
C THR A 127 6.23 -11.67 0.54
N PHE A 128 5.65 -12.59 -0.23
CA PHE A 128 5.69 -14.05 0.02
C PHE A 128 6.83 -14.75 -0.72
N LEU A 129 7.03 -14.43 -1.99
CA LEU A 129 7.98 -15.12 -2.89
C LEU A 129 9.34 -14.41 -2.97
N GLN A 130 9.86 -14.00 -1.80
CA GLN A 130 11.04 -13.14 -1.69
C GLN A 130 12.34 -13.80 -2.12
N HIS A 131 12.47 -15.10 -1.94
CA HIS A 131 13.71 -15.82 -2.22
C HIS A 131 13.73 -16.30 -3.67
N GLY A 132 14.86 -16.23 -4.36
CA GLY A 132 14.97 -16.72 -5.75
C GLY A 132 14.67 -18.21 -5.96
N LYS A 133 14.51 -18.99 -4.88
CA LYS A 133 14.16 -20.42 -4.92
C LYS A 133 12.65 -20.66 -4.73
N THR A 134 11.89 -19.67 -4.28
CA THR A 134 10.45 -19.81 -4.04
C THR A 134 9.62 -19.65 -5.32
N ALA A 135 10.21 -19.11 -6.39
CA ALA A 135 9.59 -19.02 -7.70
C ALA A 135 10.65 -19.16 -8.79
N LYS A 136 10.41 -20.02 -9.77
CA LYS A 136 11.31 -20.27 -10.91
C LYS A 136 10.81 -19.52 -12.13
N LYS A 137 11.62 -18.58 -12.61
CA LYS A 137 11.33 -17.83 -13.85
C LYS A 137 11.30 -18.76 -15.06
N ALA A 138 10.47 -18.43 -16.04
CA ALA A 138 10.54 -19.05 -17.35
C ALA A 138 11.86 -18.71 -18.06
N ALA A 139 12.32 -19.61 -18.91
CA ALA A 139 13.50 -19.38 -19.73
C ALA A 139 13.22 -18.28 -20.77
N GLY A 140 14.23 -17.46 -21.06
CA GLY A 140 14.12 -16.33 -21.98
C GLY A 140 14.10 -14.97 -21.28
N GLN A 141 14.23 -13.92 -22.08
CA GLN A 141 14.19 -12.53 -21.60
C GLN A 141 12.74 -12.12 -21.29
N PRO A 142 12.52 -11.18 -20.35
CA PRO A 142 11.21 -10.56 -20.16
C PRO A 142 10.66 -10.01 -21.48
N ARG A 143 9.37 -10.20 -21.74
CA ARG A 143 8.72 -9.62 -22.92
C ARG A 143 8.25 -8.21 -22.58
N LEU A 144 8.54 -7.25 -23.44
CA LEU A 144 8.04 -5.89 -23.28
C LEU A 144 6.59 -5.84 -23.77
N HIS A 145 5.69 -5.37 -22.90
CA HIS A 145 4.30 -5.13 -23.24
C HIS A 145 4.07 -3.62 -23.33
N GLU A 146 3.50 -3.17 -24.44
CA GLU A 146 3.17 -1.75 -24.63
C GLU A 146 1.83 -1.44 -24.01
N LEU A 147 1.78 -0.32 -23.31
CA LEU A 147 0.63 0.13 -22.58
C LEU A 147 0.43 1.62 -22.79
N GLU A 148 -0.79 2.02 -23.12
CA GLU A 148 -1.12 3.42 -23.37
C GLU A 148 -1.55 4.10 -22.05
N ARG A 149 -0.87 5.20 -21.71
CA ARG A 149 -1.18 6.09 -20.58
C ARG A 149 -1.05 7.52 -21.01
N ASP A 150 -2.09 8.32 -20.79
CA ASP A 150 -2.11 9.76 -21.06
C ASP A 150 -1.61 10.10 -22.48
N GLY A 151 -2.02 9.30 -23.47
CA GLY A 151 -1.62 9.44 -24.88
C GLY A 151 -0.16 9.08 -25.19
N ARG A 152 0.57 8.48 -24.23
CA ARG A 152 1.94 7.98 -24.39
C ARG A 152 1.99 6.46 -24.28
N ARG A 153 2.89 5.83 -25.05
CA ARG A 153 3.14 4.38 -24.99
C ARG A 153 4.31 4.08 -24.07
N VAL A 154 4.03 3.28 -23.04
CA VAL A 154 4.97 2.83 -22.01
C VAL A 154 5.27 1.34 -22.20
N ARG A 155 6.53 0.93 -22.00
CA ARG A 155 6.91 -0.50 -22.01
C ARG A 155 6.99 -1.10 -20.61
N VAL A 156 6.14 -2.08 -20.30
CA VAL A 156 6.19 -2.85 -19.04
C VAL A 156 6.84 -4.22 -19.29
N PRO A 157 7.91 -4.59 -18.56
CA PRO A 157 8.52 -5.90 -18.70
C PRO A 157 7.67 -6.99 -18.03
N LEU A 158 7.16 -7.92 -18.84
CA LEU A 158 6.45 -9.11 -18.39
C LEU A 158 7.42 -10.28 -18.20
N GLN A 159 7.48 -10.80 -16.97
CA GLN A 159 8.31 -11.95 -16.62
C GLN A 159 7.42 -13.18 -16.41
N GLY A 160 7.57 -14.17 -17.29
CA GLY A 160 6.92 -15.47 -17.12
C GLY A 160 7.55 -16.32 -16.01
N TYR A 161 6.77 -17.23 -15.44
CA TYR A 161 7.17 -18.23 -14.44
C TYR A 161 6.87 -19.65 -14.91
N GLN A 162 7.72 -20.59 -14.48
CA GLN A 162 7.55 -22.04 -14.70
C GLN A 162 6.87 -22.71 -13.52
N ASP A 163 7.27 -22.33 -12.31
CA ASP A 163 6.71 -22.87 -11.06
C ASP A 163 6.93 -21.90 -9.91
N TYR A 164 6.23 -22.16 -8.80
CA TYR A 164 6.52 -21.58 -7.50
C TYR A 164 6.24 -22.59 -6.38
N VAL A 165 6.73 -22.31 -5.18
CA VAL A 165 6.82 -23.28 -4.08
C VAL A 165 5.48 -23.91 -3.67
N HIS A 166 4.37 -23.20 -3.82
CA HIS A 166 3.03 -23.72 -3.50
C HIS A 166 2.57 -24.80 -4.49
N GLN A 167 3.12 -24.82 -5.72
CA GLN A 167 2.81 -25.85 -6.73
C GLN A 167 3.64 -27.12 -6.55
N ARG A 168 4.68 -27.10 -5.70
CA ARG A 168 5.61 -28.23 -5.54
C ARG A 168 5.03 -29.27 -4.58
N GLY A 169 5.18 -30.55 -4.94
CA GLY A 169 4.68 -31.68 -4.13
C GLY A 169 5.18 -31.67 -2.68
N THR A 170 6.41 -31.19 -2.43
CA THR A 170 7.00 -31.10 -1.08
C THR A 170 6.15 -30.28 -0.10
N THR A 171 5.43 -29.27 -0.57
CA THR A 171 4.54 -28.43 0.26
C THR A 171 3.34 -29.25 0.76
N ARG A 172 2.69 -29.96 -0.16
CA ARG A 172 1.51 -30.80 0.11
C ARG A 172 1.88 -32.02 0.97
N GLU A 173 3.02 -32.63 0.69
CA GLU A 173 3.58 -33.72 1.48
C GLU A 173 3.88 -33.30 2.93
N GLY A 174 4.30 -32.04 3.14
CA GLY A 174 4.49 -31.47 4.48
C GLY A 174 3.20 -31.44 5.28
N ILE A 175 2.09 -31.01 4.68
CA ILE A 175 0.76 -30.97 5.32
C ILE A 175 0.25 -32.38 5.62
N VAL A 176 0.34 -33.29 4.64
CA VAL A 176 -0.06 -34.70 4.82
C VAL A 176 0.77 -35.38 5.92
N ARG A 177 2.05 -35.03 6.04
CA ARG A 177 2.91 -35.50 7.13
C ARG A 177 2.46 -34.94 8.47
N ALA A 178 2.17 -33.63 8.55
CA ALA A 178 1.70 -32.97 9.77
C ALA A 178 0.42 -33.60 10.32
N LEU A 179 -0.50 -34.07 9.46
CA LEU A 179 -1.69 -34.81 9.89
C LEU A 179 -1.37 -36.11 10.65
N ARG A 180 -0.17 -36.68 10.46
CA ARG A 180 0.29 -37.90 11.13
C ARG A 180 1.23 -37.61 12.30
N SER A 181 2.15 -36.65 12.13
CA SER A 181 3.18 -36.30 13.12
C SER A 181 2.76 -35.24 14.13
N GLY A 182 1.66 -34.52 13.89
CA GLY A 182 1.15 -33.45 14.76
C GLY A 182 1.64 -32.05 14.37
N SER A 183 2.84 -31.93 13.79
CA SER A 183 3.40 -30.64 13.37
C SER A 183 4.26 -30.72 12.10
N VAL A 184 4.48 -29.54 11.50
CA VAL A 184 5.44 -29.28 10.41
C VAL A 184 6.01 -27.86 10.56
N ALA A 185 7.30 -27.69 10.24
CA ALA A 185 7.90 -26.38 10.16
C ALA A 185 7.52 -25.71 8.82
N LEU A 186 6.97 -24.50 8.88
CA LEU A 186 6.77 -23.67 7.70
C LEU A 186 7.98 -22.74 7.48
N ALA A 187 8.30 -22.50 6.22
CA ALA A 187 9.30 -21.50 5.85
C ALA A 187 8.63 -20.14 5.59
N GLY A 188 9.44 -19.07 5.51
CA GLY A 188 8.98 -17.69 5.39
C GLY A 188 8.11 -17.38 4.15
N TRP A 189 8.05 -18.28 3.16
CA TRP A 189 7.14 -18.14 2.02
C TRP A 189 5.68 -18.46 2.34
N ALA A 190 5.41 -19.23 3.39
CA ALA A 190 4.06 -19.51 3.92
C ALA A 190 3.71 -18.54 5.05
N TYR A 191 4.72 -18.06 5.79
CA TYR A 191 4.54 -17.10 6.88
C TYR A 191 5.60 -15.99 6.78
N PRO A 192 5.34 -14.94 5.96
CA PRO A 192 6.29 -13.84 5.79
C PRO A 192 6.63 -13.16 7.11
N GLY A 193 7.93 -13.07 7.42
CA GLY A 193 8.42 -12.49 8.67
C GLY A 193 8.48 -13.46 9.86
N ALA A 194 8.00 -14.70 9.75
CA ALA A 194 8.36 -15.78 10.67
C ALA A 194 9.75 -16.31 10.29
N ALA A 195 10.78 -15.62 10.74
CA ALA A 195 12.16 -16.09 10.61
C ALA A 195 12.48 -17.04 11.77
N GLN A 196 13.24 -18.09 11.46
CA GLN A 196 14.05 -18.76 12.47
C GLN A 196 14.97 -17.69 13.09
N ARG A 197 14.82 -17.41 14.40
CA ARG A 197 15.51 -16.27 15.05
C ARG A 197 17.03 -16.33 14.87
N HIS A 198 17.59 -17.54 14.72
CA HIS A 198 18.99 -17.72 14.39
C HIS A 198 19.22 -19.03 13.61
N PHE A 199 19.87 -18.98 12.44
CA PHE A 199 20.04 -20.17 11.58
C PHE A 199 20.83 -21.31 12.25
N ALA A 200 21.76 -20.97 13.16
CA ALA A 200 22.54 -21.95 13.92
C ALA A 200 21.74 -22.68 15.02
N PHE A 201 20.55 -22.19 15.39
CA PHE A 201 19.72 -22.80 16.44
C PHE A 201 18.39 -23.28 15.85
N THR A 202 18.35 -24.55 15.44
CA THR A 202 17.17 -25.21 14.84
C THR A 202 15.95 -25.23 15.76
N GLN A 203 16.16 -25.12 17.08
CA GLN A 203 15.11 -25.03 18.11
C GLN A 203 14.24 -23.76 18.02
N THR A 204 14.65 -22.77 17.24
CA THR A 204 13.90 -21.50 17.07
C THR A 204 12.96 -21.51 15.86
N ARG A 205 12.74 -22.67 15.24
CA ARG A 205 11.79 -22.83 14.14
C ARG A 205 10.37 -22.90 14.69
N CYS A 206 9.47 -22.12 14.10
CA CYS A 206 8.05 -22.24 14.39
C CYS A 206 7.51 -23.53 13.78
N GLU A 207 6.91 -24.36 14.63
CA GLU A 207 6.16 -25.54 14.22
C GLU A 207 4.67 -25.21 14.18
N PHE A 208 3.99 -25.77 13.20
CA PHE A 208 2.57 -25.55 12.94
C PHE A 208 1.87 -26.90 12.80
N THR A 209 0.65 -27.00 13.31
CA THR A 209 -0.26 -28.10 13.02
C THR A 209 -0.57 -28.17 11.52
N ALA A 210 -1.18 -29.27 11.07
CA ALA A 210 -1.60 -29.39 9.67
C ALA A 210 -2.60 -28.28 9.25
N ALA A 211 -3.50 -27.90 10.15
CA ALA A 211 -4.48 -26.84 9.94
C ALA A 211 -3.81 -25.47 9.76
N GLU A 212 -2.94 -25.10 10.70
CA GLU A 212 -2.17 -23.85 10.63
C GLU A 212 -1.24 -23.82 9.41
N ALA A 213 -0.60 -24.95 9.09
CA ALA A 213 0.27 -25.06 7.92
C ALA A 213 -0.49 -24.87 6.60
N LEU A 214 -1.70 -25.43 6.51
CA LEU A 214 -2.60 -25.22 5.38
C LEU A 214 -3.00 -23.74 5.28
N CYS A 215 -3.43 -23.13 6.38
CA CYS A 215 -3.75 -21.70 6.44
C CYS A 215 -2.56 -20.84 5.98
N GLY A 216 -1.34 -21.12 6.44
CA GLY A 216 -0.14 -20.42 6.00
C GLY A 216 0.08 -20.50 4.48
N CYS A 217 -0.17 -21.66 3.86
CA CYS A 217 -0.07 -21.79 2.40
C CYS A 217 -1.11 -20.91 1.66
N PHE A 218 -2.33 -20.81 2.20
CA PHE A 218 -3.41 -20.02 1.60
C PHE A 218 -3.40 -18.54 1.99
N ALA A 219 -2.49 -18.12 2.89
CA ALA A 219 -2.30 -16.71 3.25
C ALA A 219 -1.96 -15.84 2.03
N MET A 220 -1.32 -16.39 1.00
CA MET A 220 -1.06 -15.69 -0.26
C MET A 220 -2.32 -15.28 -1.01
N VAL A 221 -3.40 -16.07 -0.88
CA VAL A 221 -4.72 -15.76 -1.46
C VAL A 221 -5.46 -14.79 -0.54
N GLY A 222 -5.44 -15.05 0.77
CA GLY A 222 -6.20 -14.27 1.76
C GLY A 222 -5.67 -12.85 1.99
N CYS A 223 -4.36 -12.64 1.86
CA CYS A 223 -3.73 -11.34 2.07
C CYS A 223 -3.59 -10.55 0.76
N LEU A 224 -3.31 -9.25 0.89
CA LEU A 224 -3.03 -8.36 -0.24
C LEU A 224 -1.57 -7.92 -0.23
N SER A 225 -0.91 -8.03 -1.38
CA SER A 225 0.50 -7.63 -1.53
C SER A 225 0.60 -6.38 -2.37
N PHE A 226 1.29 -5.38 -1.85
CA PHE A 226 1.59 -4.13 -2.53
C PHE A 226 3.10 -3.91 -2.63
N GLU A 227 3.53 -3.19 -3.66
CA GLU A 227 4.91 -2.76 -3.81
C GLU A 227 5.10 -1.33 -3.28
N ILE A 228 6.09 -1.17 -2.41
CA ILE A 228 6.58 0.14 -1.94
C ILE A 228 8.02 0.31 -2.43
N GLU A 229 8.47 1.55 -2.56
CA GLU A 229 9.78 1.94 -3.14
C GLU A 229 10.96 1.04 -2.74
N ARG A 230 11.03 0.64 -1.47
CA ARG A 230 12.10 -0.22 -0.92
C ARG A 230 11.59 -1.45 -0.19
N GLY A 231 10.60 -2.15 -0.72
CA GLY A 231 10.05 -3.31 -0.01
C GLY A 231 8.75 -3.87 -0.57
N GLY A 232 8.02 -4.56 0.28
CA GLY A 232 6.62 -4.90 0.07
C GLY A 232 5.81 -4.52 1.30
N ALA A 233 4.55 -4.15 1.09
CA ALA A 233 3.56 -4.05 2.15
C ALA A 233 2.60 -5.24 2.00
N LEU A 234 2.45 -6.02 3.07
CA LEU A 234 1.51 -7.14 3.15
C LEU A 234 0.35 -6.71 4.04
N VAL A 235 -0.82 -6.51 3.45
CA VAL A 235 -2.06 -6.22 4.18
C VAL A 235 -2.75 -7.55 4.47
N ILE A 236 -3.09 -7.75 5.73
CA ILE A 236 -3.62 -8.97 6.33
C ILE A 236 -5.00 -8.62 6.91
N PRO A 237 -6.07 -8.81 6.13
CA PRO A 237 -7.42 -8.71 6.66
C PRO A 237 -7.64 -9.81 7.70
N ASP A 238 -8.24 -9.48 8.83
CA ASP A 238 -8.58 -10.40 9.89
C ASP A 238 -10.05 -10.83 9.76
N PRO A 239 -10.38 -11.92 9.04
CA PRO A 239 -11.76 -12.27 8.76
C PRO A 239 -12.53 -12.57 10.04
N SER A 240 -13.78 -12.10 10.11
CA SER A 240 -14.74 -12.42 11.18
C SER A 240 -15.83 -13.40 10.73
N ASP A 241 -16.03 -13.53 9.42
CA ASP A 241 -16.98 -14.45 8.80
C ASP A 241 -16.39 -14.93 7.47
N LEU A 242 -16.08 -16.23 7.36
CA LEU A 242 -15.43 -16.82 6.19
C LEU A 242 -16.32 -16.83 4.95
N VAL A 243 -17.64 -16.93 5.12
CA VAL A 243 -18.60 -16.93 4.00
C VAL A 243 -18.66 -15.53 3.40
N VAL A 244 -18.79 -14.50 4.24
CA VAL A 244 -18.75 -13.09 3.81
C VAL A 244 -17.37 -12.75 3.23
N PHE A 245 -16.29 -13.12 3.94
CA PHE A 245 -14.93 -12.84 3.50
C PHE A 245 -14.60 -13.46 2.14
N SER A 246 -15.05 -14.69 1.87
CA SER A 246 -14.80 -15.36 0.59
C SER A 246 -15.35 -14.58 -0.62
N ARG A 247 -16.50 -13.91 -0.46
CA ARG A 247 -17.12 -13.04 -1.48
C ARG A 247 -16.44 -11.67 -1.56
N LEU A 248 -16.05 -11.14 -0.41
CA LEU A 248 -15.41 -9.84 -0.26
C LEU A 248 -13.98 -9.81 -0.81
N ARG A 249 -13.18 -10.84 -0.53
CA ARG A 249 -11.74 -10.86 -0.80
C ARG A 249 -11.38 -10.51 -2.25
N PRO A 250 -12.04 -11.04 -3.30
CA PRO A 250 -11.85 -10.63 -4.68
C PRO A 250 -11.94 -9.12 -4.94
N ARG A 251 -12.81 -8.42 -4.22
CA ARG A 251 -13.12 -6.99 -4.40
C ARG A 251 -12.10 -6.07 -3.75
N LEU A 252 -11.29 -6.60 -2.83
CA LEU A 252 -10.23 -5.85 -2.15
C LEU A 252 -8.96 -5.73 -3.01
N SER A 253 -8.81 -6.57 -4.04
CA SER A 253 -7.60 -6.58 -4.86
C SER A 253 -7.47 -5.33 -5.73
N PRO A 254 -6.25 -4.82 -5.96
CA PRO A 254 -5.99 -3.77 -6.94
C PRO A 254 -6.58 -4.13 -8.31
N LEU A 255 -7.31 -3.19 -8.91
CA LEU A 255 -7.94 -3.36 -10.22
C LEU A 255 -7.15 -2.69 -11.35
N ARG A 256 -6.19 -1.82 -11.03
CA ARG A 256 -5.31 -1.17 -11.99
C ARG A 256 -3.84 -1.42 -11.68
N PHE A 257 -3.02 -1.30 -12.72
CA PHE A 257 -1.57 -1.44 -12.62
C PHE A 257 -0.97 -0.50 -11.56
N GLU A 258 -1.42 0.75 -11.52
CA GLU A 258 -0.87 1.77 -10.61
C GLU A 258 -1.22 1.51 -9.14
N ASP A 259 -2.39 0.93 -8.88
CA ASP A 259 -2.93 0.67 -7.55
C ASP A 259 -2.11 -0.37 -6.76
N VAL A 260 -1.30 -1.18 -7.46
CA VAL A 260 -0.38 -2.13 -6.82
C VAL A 260 0.81 -1.40 -6.17
N TYR A 261 1.12 -0.19 -6.63
CA TYR A 261 2.27 0.60 -6.21
C TYR A 261 1.86 1.72 -5.27
N VAL A 262 2.05 1.49 -3.98
CA VAL A 262 1.71 2.43 -2.91
C VAL A 262 2.94 3.15 -2.41
N SER A 263 2.77 4.36 -1.89
CA SER A 263 3.85 5.22 -1.40
C SER A 263 4.23 4.89 0.05
N SER A 264 3.32 4.32 0.84
CA SER A 264 3.59 3.87 2.21
C SER A 264 2.81 2.60 2.59
N PRO A 265 3.24 1.85 3.64
CA PRO A 265 2.42 0.75 4.16
C PRO A 265 1.10 1.22 4.77
N SER A 266 1.02 2.46 5.26
CA SER A 266 -0.25 3.00 5.79
C SER A 266 -1.22 3.31 4.66
N GLU A 267 -0.72 3.76 3.51
CA GLU A 267 -1.51 3.91 2.28
C GLU A 267 -2.13 2.57 1.87
N ALA A 268 -1.33 1.50 1.80
CA ALA A 268 -1.83 0.16 1.51
C ALA A 268 -2.96 -0.28 2.46
N ALA A 269 -2.83 0.03 3.74
CA ALA A 269 -3.81 -0.32 4.76
C ALA A 269 -5.11 0.48 4.58
N LEU A 270 -5.00 1.79 4.35
CA LEU A 270 -6.15 2.68 4.16
C LEU A 270 -6.88 2.43 2.83
N GLU A 271 -6.18 2.07 1.75
CA GLU A 271 -6.81 1.63 0.50
C GLU A 271 -7.69 0.39 0.70
N VAL A 272 -7.20 -0.58 1.48
CA VAL A 272 -7.99 -1.77 1.82
C VAL A 272 -9.18 -1.42 2.71
N GLU A 273 -9.01 -0.50 3.66
CA GLU A 273 -10.12 -0.04 4.51
C GLU A 273 -11.19 0.74 3.73
N LEU A 274 -10.80 1.54 2.73
CA LEU A 274 -11.76 2.17 1.81
C LEU A 274 -12.54 1.12 1.03
N ALA A 275 -11.86 0.12 0.45
CA ALA A 275 -12.52 -0.96 -0.27
C ALA A 275 -13.44 -1.80 0.64
N LEU A 276 -13.05 -2.00 1.91
CA LEU A 276 -13.89 -2.66 2.92
C LEU A 276 -15.14 -1.84 3.23
N ARG A 277 -15.02 -0.52 3.35
CA ARG A 277 -16.16 0.38 3.57
C ARG A 277 -17.15 0.32 2.41
N GLU A 278 -16.66 0.44 1.18
CA GLU A 278 -17.50 0.36 -0.02
C GLU A 278 -18.22 -0.99 -0.12
N ALA A 279 -17.51 -2.08 0.18
CA ALA A 279 -18.11 -3.41 0.16
C ALA A 279 -19.12 -3.63 1.29
N ALA A 280 -18.84 -3.14 2.50
CA ALA A 280 -19.77 -3.20 3.62
C ALA A 280 -21.06 -2.41 3.35
N ALA A 281 -20.96 -1.26 2.67
CA ALA A 281 -22.12 -0.47 2.27
C ALA A 281 -23.02 -1.21 1.26
N GLN A 282 -22.43 -2.04 0.39
CA GLN A 282 -23.18 -2.84 -0.59
C GLN A 282 -23.76 -4.14 0.01
N ASP A 283 -23.00 -4.82 0.85
CA ASP A 283 -23.33 -6.17 1.34
C ASP A 283 -24.01 -6.17 2.73
N GLY A 284 -24.05 -5.01 3.41
CA GLY A 284 -24.58 -4.85 4.77
C GLY A 284 -23.71 -5.50 5.87
N LYS A 285 -22.56 -6.09 5.52
CA LYS A 285 -21.62 -6.73 6.46
C LYS A 285 -20.18 -6.47 6.02
N ARG A 286 -19.31 -6.14 6.99
CA ARG A 286 -17.88 -5.89 6.75
C ARG A 286 -17.06 -7.17 6.53
N GLY A 287 -17.41 -8.29 7.17
CA GLY A 287 -16.71 -9.59 7.06
C GLY A 287 -15.25 -9.63 7.57
N VAL A 288 -14.71 -8.50 8.01
CA VAL A 288 -13.34 -8.32 8.51
C VAL A 288 -13.41 -7.54 9.82
N ALA A 289 -12.75 -8.06 10.86
CA ALA A 289 -12.70 -7.44 12.18
C ALA A 289 -11.66 -6.32 12.26
N ALA A 290 -10.51 -6.51 11.61
CA ALA A 290 -9.39 -5.59 11.62
C ALA A 290 -8.51 -5.79 10.38
N THR A 291 -7.67 -4.80 10.09
CA THR A 291 -6.67 -4.89 9.03
C THR A 291 -5.28 -4.69 9.63
N HIS A 292 -4.40 -5.67 9.45
CA HIS A 292 -3.01 -5.56 9.87
C HIS A 292 -2.12 -5.36 8.64
N THR A 293 -1.12 -4.51 8.73
CA THR A 293 -0.14 -4.33 7.65
C THR A 293 1.26 -4.58 8.14
N VAL A 294 2.00 -5.40 7.39
CA VAL A 294 3.39 -5.76 7.66
C VAL A 294 4.27 -5.20 6.55
N THR A 295 5.29 -4.41 6.94
CA THR A 295 6.31 -3.93 6.00
C THR A 295 7.48 -4.89 5.97
N LEU A 296 7.83 -5.33 4.77
CA LEU A 296 8.91 -6.29 4.50
C LEU A 296 10.03 -5.62 3.69
N ARG A 297 11.22 -5.50 4.29
CA ARG A 297 12.41 -4.90 3.67
C ARG A 297 13.66 -5.74 3.89
N THR A 298 14.60 -5.67 2.96
CA THR A 298 15.93 -6.24 3.16
C THR A 298 16.64 -5.42 4.24
N VAL A 299 17.29 -6.09 5.18
CA VAL A 299 18.06 -5.46 6.27
C VAL A 299 19.54 -5.81 6.13
N PRO A 300 20.48 -4.97 6.60
CA PRO A 300 21.91 -5.17 6.37
C PRO A 300 22.44 -6.56 6.81
N TRP A 301 21.89 -7.12 7.89
CA TRP A 301 22.29 -8.42 8.45
C TRP A 301 21.57 -9.64 7.85
N ALA A 302 20.59 -9.45 6.96
CA ALA A 302 19.85 -10.51 6.30
C ALA A 302 19.56 -10.14 4.84
N LYS A 303 20.59 -10.22 3.98
CA LYS A 303 20.48 -9.80 2.57
C LYS A 303 19.62 -10.73 1.70
N GLN A 304 19.45 -11.99 2.11
CA GLN A 304 18.75 -13.02 1.33
C GLN A 304 17.24 -13.10 1.60
N LEU A 305 16.75 -12.52 2.70
CA LEU A 305 15.35 -12.55 3.13
C LEU A 305 14.95 -11.15 3.59
N LYS A 306 13.74 -10.72 3.24
CA LYS A 306 13.24 -9.47 3.79
C LYS A 306 12.69 -9.71 5.19
N SER A 307 13.15 -8.89 6.11
CA SER A 307 12.70 -8.90 7.49
C SER A 307 11.45 -8.04 7.64
N ARG A 308 10.63 -8.40 8.61
CA ARG A 308 9.54 -7.55 9.11
C ARG A 308 10.15 -6.36 9.84
N VAL A 309 9.95 -5.16 9.32
CA VAL A 309 10.54 -3.92 9.88
C VAL A 309 9.51 -2.98 10.52
N ARG A 310 8.23 -3.11 10.15
CA ARG A 310 7.13 -2.29 10.72
C ARG A 310 5.82 -3.07 10.68
N THR A 311 4.99 -2.85 11.69
CA THR A 311 3.60 -3.35 11.75
C THR A 311 2.66 -2.19 12.02
N LEU A 312 1.50 -2.21 11.37
CA LEU A 312 0.37 -1.33 11.60
C LEU A 312 -0.87 -2.19 11.82
N SER A 313 -1.75 -1.78 12.72
CA SER A 313 -3.03 -2.45 12.97
C SER A 313 -4.11 -1.38 12.96
N LEU A 314 -5.06 -1.52 12.06
CA LEU A 314 -6.22 -0.65 11.94
C LEU A 314 -7.45 -1.44 12.40
N LYS A 315 -8.13 -0.90 13.39
CA LYS A 315 -9.37 -1.43 13.95
C LYS A 315 -10.24 -0.24 14.32
N ASP A 316 -11.53 -0.32 14.00
CA ASP A 316 -12.52 0.68 14.37
C ASP A 316 -12.08 2.12 13.95
N LEU A 317 -11.65 2.27 12.70
CA LEU A 317 -11.32 3.59 12.14
C LEU A 317 -12.55 4.48 12.08
N GLU A 318 -12.40 5.73 12.49
CA GLU A 318 -13.43 6.75 12.33
C GLU A 318 -13.68 7.04 10.84
N GLU A 319 -14.95 7.18 10.45
CA GLU A 319 -15.34 7.46 9.07
C GLU A 319 -14.69 8.73 8.52
N GLU A 320 -14.52 9.76 9.37
CA GLU A 320 -13.86 11.00 8.99
C GLU A 320 -12.40 10.78 8.53
N ILE A 321 -11.70 9.80 9.10
CA ILE A 321 -10.33 9.46 8.67
C ILE A 321 -10.37 8.89 7.24
N LEU A 322 -11.35 8.03 6.94
CA LEU A 322 -11.51 7.44 5.62
C LEU A 322 -11.98 8.48 4.59
N ASP A 323 -12.86 9.42 4.96
CA ASP A 323 -13.27 10.52 4.10
C ASP A 323 -12.09 11.42 3.72
N ARG A 324 -11.29 11.82 4.72
CA ARG A 324 -10.07 12.62 4.49
C ARG A 324 -9.06 11.88 3.62
N TYR A 325 -8.90 10.58 3.84
CA TYR A 325 -7.99 9.78 3.02
C TYR A 325 -8.52 9.57 1.59
N SER A 326 -9.83 9.39 1.42
CA SER A 326 -10.48 9.30 0.11
C SER A 326 -10.17 10.53 -0.73
N GLU A 327 -10.35 11.73 -0.18
CA GLU A 327 -9.99 12.99 -0.85
C GLU A 327 -8.50 13.07 -1.20
N ALA A 328 -7.62 12.70 -0.27
CA ALA A 328 -6.18 12.65 -0.51
C ALA A 328 -5.83 11.68 -1.65
N SER A 329 -6.44 10.49 -1.67
CA SER A 329 -6.17 9.44 -2.66
C SER A 329 -6.58 9.87 -4.08
N LEU A 330 -7.67 10.62 -4.20
CA LEU A 330 -8.19 11.08 -5.48
C LEU A 330 -7.29 12.12 -6.13
N ARG A 331 -6.54 12.91 -5.34
CA ARG A 331 -5.75 14.06 -5.83
C ARG A 331 -4.25 13.83 -5.81
N LEU A 332 -3.76 12.93 -4.96
CA LEU A 332 -2.34 12.60 -4.82
C LEU A 332 -2.03 11.21 -5.38
N ARG A 333 -2.51 10.93 -6.59
CA ARG A 333 -2.46 9.60 -7.20
C ARG A 333 -1.04 9.15 -7.54
N THR A 334 -0.81 7.84 -7.45
CA THR A 334 0.30 7.19 -8.16
C THR A 334 -0.02 7.14 -9.64
N PHE A 335 0.93 7.50 -10.50
CA PHE A 335 0.75 7.38 -11.94
C PHE A 335 2.04 6.94 -12.64
N VAL A 336 1.88 6.42 -13.85
CA VAL A 336 2.98 5.96 -14.70
C VAL A 336 3.44 7.13 -15.55
N ARG A 337 4.75 7.36 -15.61
CA ARG A 337 5.35 8.32 -16.55
C ARG A 337 6.32 7.62 -17.48
N ALA A 338 6.19 7.93 -18.76
CA ALA A 338 7.09 7.52 -19.82
C ALA A 338 8.48 8.21 -19.65
N THR A 339 9.57 7.44 -19.67
CA THR A 339 10.95 7.95 -19.71
C THR A 339 11.42 8.07 -21.17
N GLY A 340 11.21 9.24 -21.79
CA GLY A 340 11.60 9.47 -23.19
C GLY A 340 12.74 10.47 -23.32
N THR A 341 13.79 10.09 -24.05
CA THR A 341 14.61 11.03 -24.80
C THR A 341 13.74 11.64 -25.89
N ASP A 342 13.72 12.97 -25.98
CA ASP A 342 13.02 13.67 -27.05
C ASP A 342 13.47 13.16 -28.41
N ALA A 343 12.58 12.45 -29.11
CA ALA A 343 12.74 12.24 -30.54
C ALA A 343 12.65 13.63 -31.20
N ALA A 344 13.77 14.08 -31.76
CA ALA A 344 13.83 15.30 -32.56
C ALA A 344 12.61 15.38 -33.49
N ARG A 345 11.93 16.55 -33.48
CA ARG A 345 10.72 16.84 -34.26
C ARG A 345 10.75 16.18 -35.64
N GLY A 346 9.96 15.12 -35.83
CA GLY A 346 9.73 14.48 -37.12
C GLY A 346 9.96 12.96 -37.20
N ALA A 347 10.58 12.33 -36.20
CA ALA A 347 10.69 10.86 -36.14
C ALA A 347 9.52 10.23 -35.36
N ALA A 348 9.06 9.05 -35.79
CA ALA A 348 8.08 8.27 -35.05
C ALA A 348 8.58 8.04 -33.61
N LYS A 349 7.77 8.42 -32.60
CA LYS A 349 8.15 8.29 -31.18
C LYS A 349 8.43 6.82 -30.86
N SER A 350 9.70 6.49 -30.61
CA SER A 350 10.09 5.19 -30.08
C SER A 350 9.40 4.97 -28.72
N PRO A 351 8.86 3.78 -28.44
CA PRO A 351 8.24 3.51 -27.15
C PRO A 351 9.28 3.60 -26.04
N SER A 352 8.91 4.26 -24.95
CA SER A 352 9.82 4.68 -23.89
C SER A 352 9.75 3.68 -22.72
N ASP A 353 10.79 3.63 -21.89
CA ASP A 353 10.71 2.94 -20.59
C ASP A 353 9.73 3.72 -19.67
N PHE A 354 9.52 3.26 -18.44
CA PHE A 354 8.69 3.99 -17.48
C PHE A 354 9.29 4.05 -16.10
N PHE A 355 8.81 5.05 -15.37
CA PHE A 355 8.93 5.11 -13.94
C PHE A 355 7.57 5.42 -13.31
N LEU A 356 7.41 4.97 -12.07
CA LEU A 356 6.22 5.22 -11.27
C LEU A 356 6.45 6.47 -10.43
N VAL A 357 5.58 7.45 -10.61
CA VAL A 357 5.57 8.65 -9.79
C VAL A 357 4.70 8.39 -8.58
N ARG A 358 5.34 8.29 -7.41
CA ARG A 358 4.66 8.10 -6.11
C ARG A 358 4.62 9.41 -5.35
N SER A 359 3.52 9.67 -4.64
CA SER A 359 3.35 10.90 -3.87
C SER A 359 3.94 10.75 -2.46
N ALA A 360 5.03 11.48 -2.21
CA ALA A 360 5.58 11.59 -0.85
C ALA A 360 4.58 12.24 0.11
N LEU A 361 3.80 13.22 -0.38
CA LEU A 361 2.74 13.86 0.39
C LEU A 361 1.63 12.87 0.75
N ARG A 362 1.16 12.03 -0.18
CA ARG A 362 0.17 10.99 0.13
C ARG A 362 0.69 10.00 1.16
N ALA A 363 1.95 9.56 1.03
CA ALA A 363 2.58 8.68 2.00
C ALA A 363 2.53 9.28 3.41
N PHE A 364 2.86 10.56 3.54
CA PHE A 364 2.86 11.31 4.80
C PHE A 364 1.45 11.48 5.38
N VAL A 365 0.48 11.92 4.57
CA VAL A 365 -0.93 12.04 4.96
C VAL A 365 -1.46 10.70 5.46
N ALA A 366 -1.26 9.62 4.69
CA ALA A 366 -1.69 8.27 5.06
C ALA A 366 -1.06 7.80 6.39
N ASP A 367 0.23 8.09 6.61
CA ASP A 367 0.95 7.71 7.83
C ASP A 367 0.44 8.43 9.08
N ASN A 368 -0.08 9.65 8.95
CA ASN A 368 -0.69 10.40 10.05
C ASN A 368 -2.13 9.95 10.31
N LEU A 369 -2.94 9.86 9.25
CA LEU A 369 -4.33 9.42 9.31
C LEU A 369 -4.47 8.02 9.91
N ALA A 370 -3.64 7.06 9.45
CA ALA A 370 -3.63 5.70 10.00
C ALA A 370 -3.22 5.62 11.48
N ARG A 371 -2.63 6.68 12.04
CA ARG A 371 -2.26 6.78 13.47
C ARG A 371 -3.24 7.63 14.27
N GLY A 372 -4.35 8.07 13.69
CA GLY A 372 -5.31 8.97 14.32
C GLY A 372 -4.74 10.36 14.63
N ARG A 373 -3.76 10.82 13.84
CA ARG A 373 -3.16 12.16 13.98
C ARG A 373 -3.71 13.09 12.91
N PRO A 374 -3.73 14.42 13.16
CA PRO A 374 -3.97 15.40 12.10
C PRO A 374 -3.03 15.14 10.92
N TRP A 375 -3.55 15.23 9.69
CA TRP A 375 -2.80 14.81 8.49
C TRP A 375 -1.48 15.57 8.31
N PHE A 376 -1.41 16.81 8.81
CA PHE A 376 -0.25 17.70 8.71
C PHE A 376 0.75 17.53 9.87
N SER A 377 0.48 16.68 10.86
CA SER A 377 1.33 16.53 12.05
C SER A 377 2.76 16.14 11.66
N GLY A 378 3.74 16.91 12.11
CA GLY A 378 5.17 16.69 11.85
C GLY A 378 5.64 17.15 10.47
N PHE A 379 4.85 17.95 9.74
CA PHE A 379 5.18 18.42 8.38
C PHE A 379 6.54 19.12 8.32
N ALA A 380 6.94 19.85 9.37
CA ALA A 380 8.25 20.52 9.44
C ALA A 380 9.47 19.59 9.33
N THR A 381 9.30 18.33 9.69
CA THR A 381 10.36 17.32 9.68
C THR A 381 10.10 16.20 8.69
N ALA A 382 9.02 16.30 7.92
CA ALA A 382 8.60 15.25 7.02
C ALA A 382 9.57 15.12 5.84
N THR A 383 10.05 13.90 5.61
CA THR A 383 10.97 13.59 4.51
C THR A 383 10.54 12.35 3.73
N THR A 384 11.02 12.24 2.49
CA THR A 384 10.93 11.01 1.70
C THR A 384 11.72 9.89 2.35
N ALA A 385 11.25 8.65 2.17
CA ALA A 385 12.08 7.49 2.46
C ALA A 385 13.19 7.40 1.40
N GLY A 386 14.45 7.18 1.80
CA GLY A 386 15.53 7.07 0.82
C GLY A 386 16.92 7.26 1.40
N ASN A 387 17.95 7.10 0.56
CA ASN A 387 19.33 7.41 0.94
C ASN A 387 19.55 8.93 1.04
N ARG A 388 18.83 9.71 0.22
CA ARG A 388 18.83 11.17 0.23
C ARG A 388 17.42 11.66 0.62
N PRO A 389 17.12 11.80 1.92
CA PRO A 389 15.81 12.24 2.36
C PRO A 389 15.54 13.67 1.87
N ARG A 390 14.42 13.85 1.16
CA ARG A 390 13.96 15.13 0.63
C ARG A 390 12.81 15.66 1.49
N LEU A 391 12.79 16.95 1.78
CA LEU A 391 11.83 17.62 2.66
C LEU A 391 10.49 17.86 1.95
N LEU A 392 9.38 17.52 2.62
CA LEU A 392 8.02 17.66 2.06
C LEU A 392 7.51 19.10 2.04
N HIS A 393 8.08 20.00 2.84
CA HIS A 393 7.71 21.42 2.82
C HIS A 393 8.55 22.23 1.81
N LYS A 394 9.35 21.57 0.96
CA LYS A 394 10.10 22.20 -0.14
C LYS A 394 9.71 21.56 -1.47
N PHE A 395 9.55 22.40 -2.49
CA PHE A 395 9.22 21.95 -3.84
C PHE A 395 10.39 21.20 -4.46
N TYR A 396 10.06 20.20 -5.28
CA TYR A 396 11.03 19.43 -6.03
C TYR A 396 11.77 20.33 -7.02
N GLU A 397 13.09 20.21 -7.02
CA GLU A 397 14.03 20.89 -7.91
C GLU A 397 15.13 19.88 -8.24
N ARG A 398 15.63 19.87 -9.49
CA ARG A 398 16.70 18.97 -9.91
C ARG A 398 17.96 19.17 -9.04
N GLY A 399 18.46 18.09 -8.44
CA GLY A 399 19.60 18.15 -7.52
C GLY A 399 19.29 18.78 -6.15
N GLY A 400 18.05 19.21 -5.92
CA GLY A 400 17.58 19.78 -4.67
C GLY A 400 17.18 18.74 -3.63
N ASN A 401 16.88 19.25 -2.43
CA ASN A 401 16.41 18.47 -1.29
C ASN A 401 14.90 18.58 -1.05
N GLY A 402 14.11 19.03 -2.03
CA GLY A 402 12.65 19.14 -1.92
C GLY A 402 11.92 17.93 -2.51
N ALA A 403 10.79 17.57 -1.90
CA ALA A 403 10.00 16.40 -2.27
C ALA A 403 8.61 16.73 -2.82
N LEU A 404 8.08 17.92 -2.54
CA LEU A 404 6.73 18.29 -2.93
C LEU A 404 6.68 18.62 -4.42
N ARG A 405 5.85 17.91 -5.17
CA ARG A 405 5.76 18.17 -6.61
C ARG A 405 4.79 19.33 -6.87
N TYR A 406 5.01 20.06 -7.96
CA TYR A 406 4.16 21.19 -8.30
C TYR A 406 2.71 20.78 -8.60
N ASP A 407 2.51 19.60 -9.20
CA ASP A 407 1.19 19.02 -9.45
C ASP A 407 0.47 18.56 -8.18
N GLU A 408 1.20 18.31 -7.08
CA GLU A 408 0.62 17.95 -5.78
C GLU A 408 0.08 19.16 -5.00
N LYS A 409 0.36 20.38 -5.48
CA LYS A 409 -0.11 21.61 -4.85
C LYS A 409 -1.64 21.67 -4.80
N GLU A 410 -2.31 21.16 -5.83
CA GLU A 410 -3.78 21.08 -5.85
C GLU A 410 -4.30 20.15 -4.74
N GLY A 411 -3.68 18.97 -4.59
CA GLY A 411 -4.00 18.06 -3.50
C GLY A 411 -3.77 18.69 -2.13
N LEU A 412 -2.69 19.45 -1.93
CA LEU A 412 -2.44 20.14 -0.66
C LEU A 412 -3.49 21.21 -0.34
N THR A 413 -3.97 21.95 -1.36
CA THR A 413 -5.08 22.92 -1.17
C THR A 413 -6.36 22.21 -0.73
N ILE A 414 -6.68 21.05 -1.28
CA ILE A 414 -7.87 20.30 -0.88
C ILE A 414 -7.71 19.75 0.54
N MET A 415 -6.52 19.29 0.91
CA MET A 415 -6.24 18.88 2.29
C MET A 415 -6.40 20.03 3.30
N GLU A 416 -6.19 21.28 2.89
CA GLU A 416 -6.46 22.47 3.71
C GLU A 416 -7.96 22.64 3.98
N GLU A 417 -8.82 22.31 3.03
CA GLU A 417 -10.29 22.35 3.20
C GLU A 417 -10.79 21.32 4.22
N LEU A 418 -9.96 20.33 4.57
CA LEU A 418 -10.24 19.31 5.57
C LEU A 418 -9.72 19.65 6.97
N LEU A 419 -9.10 20.82 7.15
CA LEU A 419 -8.66 21.32 8.45
C LEU A 419 -9.84 21.74 9.33
N GLU A 420 -9.62 21.79 10.65
CA GLU A 420 -10.58 22.40 11.56
C GLU A 420 -10.72 23.90 11.28
N GLU A 421 -11.84 24.52 11.66
CA GLU A 421 -12.10 25.93 11.32
C GLU A 421 -11.02 26.89 11.85
N ALA A 422 -10.56 26.69 13.09
CA ALA A 422 -9.47 27.49 13.66
C ALA A 422 -8.15 27.33 12.88
N GLU A 423 -7.86 26.13 12.39
CA GLU A 423 -6.67 25.81 11.61
C GLU A 423 -6.77 26.41 10.20
N LYS A 424 -7.95 26.39 9.58
CA LYS A 424 -8.23 27.08 8.31
C LYS A 424 -8.03 28.57 8.42
N ILE A 425 -8.58 29.21 9.46
CA ILE A 425 -8.42 30.65 9.69
C ILE A 425 -6.93 30.97 9.89
N PHE A 426 -6.21 30.13 10.65
CA PHE A 426 -4.77 30.29 10.83
C PHE A 426 -4.00 30.26 9.49
N VAL A 427 -4.26 29.25 8.64
CA VAL A 427 -3.62 29.14 7.31
C VAL A 427 -3.98 30.32 6.41
N ARG A 428 -5.26 30.71 6.34
CA ARG A 428 -5.73 31.88 5.59
C ARG A 428 -5.06 33.17 6.05
N SER A 429 -4.87 33.36 7.35
CA SER A 429 -4.17 34.53 7.88
C SER A 429 -2.72 34.61 7.36
N ILE A 430 -2.03 33.46 7.24
CA ILE A 430 -0.68 33.38 6.68
C ILE A 430 -0.71 33.65 5.18
N HIS A 431 -1.66 33.07 4.43
CA HIS A 431 -1.82 33.35 3.00
C HIS A 431 -2.08 34.83 2.71
N GLN A 432 -2.87 35.51 3.56
CA GLN A 432 -3.12 36.95 3.41
C GLN A 432 -1.83 37.76 3.59
N ALA A 433 -1.05 37.46 4.62
CA ALA A 433 0.23 38.12 4.87
C ALA A 433 1.23 37.86 3.74
N LEU A 434 1.34 36.61 3.27
CA LEU A 434 2.16 36.26 2.11
C LEU A 434 1.71 36.99 0.84
N ARG A 435 0.40 37.10 0.60
CA ARG A 435 -0.16 37.82 -0.56
C ARG A 435 0.24 39.27 -0.58
N GLN A 436 0.11 39.96 0.55
CA GLN A 436 0.51 41.36 0.66
C GLN A 436 2.02 41.52 0.46
N ARG A 437 2.81 40.61 1.05
CA ARG A 437 4.26 40.63 0.93
C ARG A 437 4.76 40.41 -0.49
N PHE A 438 4.23 39.40 -1.18
CA PHE A 438 4.57 39.15 -2.58
C PHE A 438 4.03 40.24 -3.51
N GLY A 439 2.88 40.84 -3.19
CA GLY A 439 2.37 42.02 -3.90
C GLY A 439 3.34 43.20 -3.83
N ALA A 440 3.81 43.55 -2.63
CA ALA A 440 4.79 44.61 -2.44
C ALA A 440 6.11 44.33 -3.20
N ILE A 441 6.61 43.09 -3.17
CA ILE A 441 7.80 42.71 -3.93
C ILE A 441 7.56 42.86 -5.45
N ALA A 442 6.38 42.51 -5.95
CA ALA A 442 6.03 42.66 -7.36
C ALA A 442 5.99 44.13 -7.77
N GLU A 443 5.42 45.01 -6.94
CA GLU A 443 5.39 46.45 -7.15
C GLU A 443 6.80 47.07 -7.13
N GLU A 444 7.64 46.71 -6.15
CA GLU A 444 9.02 47.18 -6.05
C GLU A 444 9.92 46.68 -7.20
N SER A 445 9.61 45.51 -7.75
CA SER A 445 10.39 44.86 -8.82
C SER A 445 9.77 45.07 -10.19
N ALA A 446 8.84 46.03 -10.32
CA ALA A 446 8.16 46.34 -11.56
C ALA A 446 9.19 46.58 -12.69
N GLY A 447 9.06 45.82 -13.78
CA GLY A 447 9.93 45.91 -14.95
C GLY A 447 11.02 44.82 -15.07
N THR A 448 11.33 44.06 -14.01
CA THR A 448 12.39 43.01 -14.07
C THR A 448 11.91 41.67 -13.50
N LYS A 449 11.43 40.78 -14.38
CA LYS A 449 10.90 39.45 -14.00
C LYS A 449 11.90 38.60 -13.21
N ALA A 450 13.18 38.60 -13.59
CA ALA A 450 14.22 37.81 -12.92
C ALA A 450 14.44 38.27 -11.46
N THR A 451 14.48 39.58 -11.22
CA THR A 451 14.61 40.15 -9.87
C THR A 451 13.41 39.81 -9.00
N MET A 452 12.21 39.88 -9.57
CA MET A 452 10.97 39.50 -8.89
C MET A 452 10.99 38.02 -8.47
N THR A 453 11.32 37.10 -9.38
CA THR A 453 11.42 35.66 -9.08
C THR A 453 12.44 35.37 -7.99
N ASN A 454 13.67 35.91 -8.10
CA ASN A 454 14.69 35.73 -7.07
C ASN A 454 14.27 36.25 -5.69
N ARG A 455 13.57 37.39 -5.65
CA ARG A 455 13.04 37.94 -4.39
C ARG A 455 11.88 37.11 -3.84
N PHE A 456 11.02 36.55 -4.70
CA PHE A 456 9.97 35.63 -4.27
C PHE A 456 10.56 34.37 -3.65
N ASP A 457 11.57 33.77 -4.29
CA ASP A 457 12.23 32.57 -3.79
C ASP A 457 12.97 32.85 -2.48
N ALA A 458 13.68 33.98 -2.37
CA ALA A 458 14.36 34.39 -1.14
C ALA A 458 13.38 34.64 0.02
N GLU A 459 12.26 35.32 -0.25
CA GLU A 459 11.22 35.58 0.76
C GLU A 459 10.55 34.27 1.20
N ARG A 460 10.29 33.36 0.26
CA ARG A 460 9.72 32.04 0.55
C ARG A 460 10.67 31.20 1.40
N GLU A 461 11.95 31.15 1.02
CA GLU A 461 12.98 30.40 1.74
C GLU A 461 13.21 30.97 3.15
N ARG A 462 13.15 32.29 3.32
CA ARG A 462 13.19 32.94 4.64
C ARG A 462 12.11 32.39 5.57
N TRP A 463 10.85 32.42 5.14
CA TRP A 463 9.74 31.94 5.97
C TRP A 463 9.80 30.44 6.19
N ARG A 464 10.22 29.68 5.17
CA ARG A 464 10.47 28.25 5.29
C ARG A 464 11.48 27.94 6.39
N LEU A 465 12.62 28.65 6.41
CA LEU A 465 13.66 28.48 7.42
C LEU A 465 13.20 28.93 8.80
N ALA A 466 12.46 30.04 8.88
CA ALA A 466 11.90 30.54 10.14
C ALA A 466 10.94 29.53 10.78
N PHE A 467 10.02 28.95 10.00
CA PHE A 467 9.08 27.96 10.51
C PHE A 467 9.74 26.60 10.75
N ALA A 468 10.46 26.04 9.77
CA ALA A 468 11.09 24.72 9.93
C ALA A 468 12.19 24.71 11.02
N GLY A 469 12.87 25.85 11.21
CA GLY A 469 13.89 26.03 12.24
C GLY A 469 13.34 26.29 13.63
N ALA A 470 12.04 26.59 13.79
CA ALA A 470 11.42 26.82 15.09
C ALA A 470 11.38 25.52 15.92
N LYS A 471 12.05 25.56 17.07
CA LYS A 471 12.16 24.47 18.06
C LYS A 471 11.48 24.81 19.38
N THR A 472 11.04 26.05 19.57
CA THR A 472 10.33 26.50 20.78
C THR A 472 9.10 27.33 20.42
N HIS A 473 8.23 27.51 21.42
CA HIS A 473 7.04 28.33 21.36
C HIS A 473 7.32 29.79 20.98
N GLU A 474 8.33 30.39 21.61
CA GLU A 474 8.71 31.78 21.39
C GLU A 474 9.21 32.00 19.96
N GLN A 475 9.94 31.03 19.41
CA GLN A 475 10.48 31.10 18.05
C GLN A 475 9.37 31.10 17.00
N ILE A 476 8.38 30.22 17.14
CA ILE A 476 7.26 30.19 16.19
C ILE A 476 6.38 31.44 16.32
N ARG A 477 6.13 31.92 17.54
CA ARG A 477 5.40 33.18 17.75
C ARG A 477 6.14 34.38 17.17
N ALA A 478 7.46 34.44 17.34
CA ALA A 478 8.29 35.49 16.75
C ALA A 478 8.24 35.45 15.23
N ALA A 479 8.36 34.27 14.61
CA ALA A 479 8.28 34.11 13.16
C ALA A 479 6.90 34.53 12.60
N LEU A 480 5.81 34.13 13.26
CA LEU A 480 4.46 34.51 12.87
C LEU A 480 4.20 36.00 13.05
N ALA A 481 4.65 36.60 14.15
CA ALA A 481 4.53 38.03 14.39
C ALA A 481 5.34 38.85 13.37
N ASP A 482 6.56 38.43 13.01
CA ASP A 482 7.37 39.07 11.96
C ASP A 482 6.66 38.96 10.59
N LEU A 483 6.06 37.81 10.26
CA LEU A 483 5.31 37.67 9.01
C LEU A 483 4.06 38.55 8.99
N TRP A 484 3.22 38.50 10.03
CA TRP A 484 1.97 39.27 10.08
C TRP A 484 2.23 40.78 10.09
N SER A 485 3.24 41.24 10.83
CA SER A 485 3.62 42.67 10.83
C SER A 485 4.11 43.16 9.47
N ARG A 486 4.83 42.33 8.72
CA ARG A 486 5.29 42.64 7.35
C ARG A 486 4.18 42.57 6.30
N GLY A 487 3.16 41.75 6.52
CA GLY A 487 1.98 41.67 5.65
C GLY A 487 1.13 42.94 5.71
N GLY A 488 1.09 43.62 6.87
CA GLY A 488 0.22 44.78 7.09
C GLY A 488 -1.15 44.36 7.61
N SER A 489 -2.23 44.96 7.10
CA SER A 489 -3.59 44.69 7.60
C SER A 489 -4.05 43.27 7.26
N ASN A 490 -4.19 42.43 8.28
CA ASN A 490 -4.64 41.05 8.15
C ASN A 490 -6.09 40.92 8.65
N ARG A 491 -7.03 40.82 7.71
CA ARG A 491 -8.46 40.82 7.99
C ARG A 491 -8.88 39.55 8.74
N GLU A 492 -8.36 38.40 8.31
CA GLU A 492 -8.63 37.10 8.96
C GLU A 492 -8.19 37.13 10.43
N LEU A 493 -7.01 37.71 10.70
CA LEU A 493 -6.52 37.87 12.07
C LEU A 493 -7.37 38.88 12.86
N GLN A 494 -7.74 40.03 12.27
CA GLN A 494 -8.54 41.05 12.95
C GLN A 494 -9.93 40.55 13.35
N GLU A 495 -10.59 39.80 12.47
CA GLU A 495 -11.95 39.30 12.66
C GLU A 495 -12.01 38.04 13.54
N SER A 496 -10.96 37.20 13.53
CA SER A 496 -11.01 35.85 14.12
C SER A 496 -9.79 35.47 14.98
N TRP A 497 -9.05 36.43 15.54
CA TRP A 497 -7.87 36.13 16.38
C TRP A 497 -8.17 35.22 17.57
N GLN A 498 -9.37 35.29 18.16
CA GLN A 498 -9.75 34.46 19.31
C GLN A 498 -9.75 32.97 18.96
N ALA A 499 -10.11 32.61 17.73
CA ALA A 499 -10.08 31.23 17.24
C ALA A 499 -8.64 30.74 17.01
N ILE A 500 -7.72 31.65 16.63
CA ILE A 500 -6.31 31.33 16.38
C ILE A 500 -5.51 31.19 17.68
N LEU A 501 -5.78 32.00 18.71
CA LEU A 501 -4.97 32.03 19.92
C LEU A 501 -4.72 30.67 20.59
N PRO A 502 -5.68 29.73 20.66
CA PRO A 502 -5.43 28.38 21.18
C PRO A 502 -4.33 27.62 20.44
N LEU A 503 -4.15 27.86 19.13
CA LEU A 503 -3.07 27.26 18.33
C LEU A 503 -1.70 27.87 18.67
N LEU A 504 -1.69 29.10 19.19
CA LEU A 504 -0.50 29.85 19.62
C LEU A 504 -0.24 29.72 21.12
N ARG A 505 -0.68 28.62 21.75
CA ARG A 505 -0.30 28.30 23.12
C ARG A 505 0.94 27.40 23.14
N GLU A 506 1.59 27.35 24.29
CA GLU A 506 2.80 26.55 24.48
C GLU A 506 2.55 25.07 24.19
N GLU A 507 1.36 24.54 24.44
CA GLU A 507 1.05 23.13 24.21
C GLU A 507 0.84 22.79 22.73
N ARG A 508 0.58 23.80 21.87
CA ARG A 508 0.25 23.62 20.44
C ARG A 508 1.26 24.27 19.49
N TRP A 509 2.43 24.71 19.97
CA TRP A 509 3.39 25.42 19.13
C TRP A 509 3.87 24.58 17.93
N GLN A 510 3.98 23.25 18.06
CA GLN A 510 4.31 22.38 16.92
C GLN A 510 3.20 22.36 15.87
N THR A 511 1.92 22.41 16.31
CA THR A 511 0.76 22.50 15.41
C THR A 511 0.84 23.79 14.59
N ALA A 512 1.06 24.94 15.25
CA ALA A 512 1.22 26.22 14.57
C ALA A 512 2.41 26.22 13.59
N ARG A 513 3.53 25.58 13.96
CA ARG A 513 4.69 25.43 13.08
C ARG A 513 4.38 24.61 11.83
N ASP A 514 3.79 23.43 12.01
CA ASP A 514 3.47 22.53 10.91
C ASP A 514 2.42 23.16 9.98
N LEU A 515 1.37 23.79 10.54
CA LEU A 515 0.38 24.55 9.78
C LEU A 515 1.00 25.76 9.05
N GLY A 516 1.99 26.44 9.65
CA GLY A 516 2.69 27.54 8.99
C GLY A 516 3.46 27.09 7.74
N LEU A 517 4.05 25.91 7.78
CA LEU A 517 4.70 25.31 6.61
C LEU A 517 3.69 24.78 5.59
N VAL A 518 2.57 24.20 6.04
CA VAL A 518 1.45 23.84 5.16
C VAL A 518 0.95 25.07 4.42
N ALA A 519 0.74 26.19 5.12
CA ALA A 519 0.31 27.46 4.54
C ALA A 519 1.31 27.97 3.49
N LEU A 520 2.60 27.92 3.79
CA LEU A 520 3.65 28.32 2.86
C LEU A 520 3.68 27.46 1.59
N ALA A 521 3.51 26.14 1.75
CA ALA A 521 3.52 25.17 0.66
C ALA A 521 2.27 25.27 -0.23
N SER A 522 1.09 25.47 0.37
CA SER A 522 -0.20 25.56 -0.32
C SER A 522 -0.45 26.92 -0.99
N TYR A 523 0.23 28.00 -0.57
CA TYR A 523 -0.02 29.35 -1.04
C TYR A 523 -0.03 29.49 -2.58
N ARG A 524 -1.13 30.01 -3.12
CA ARG A 524 -1.31 30.35 -4.54
C ARG A 524 -1.21 31.87 -4.74
N GLY A 525 -0.11 32.36 -5.31
CA GLY A 525 -0.02 33.74 -5.79
C GLY A 525 -0.79 33.94 -7.09
N ARG A 526 -1.26 35.16 -7.39
CA ARG A 526 -1.74 35.51 -8.74
C ARG A 526 -0.53 35.48 -9.69
N GLY A 527 -0.59 34.66 -10.74
CA GLY A 527 0.44 34.60 -11.78
C GLY A 527 1.61 33.63 -11.53
N MET A 528 1.59 32.82 -10.46
CA MET A 528 2.44 31.63 -10.37
C MET A 528 1.78 30.49 -11.15
N GLU A 529 1.82 30.56 -12.49
CA GLU A 529 1.64 29.36 -13.30
C GLU A 529 2.82 28.44 -13.03
N ALA A 530 2.54 27.15 -12.80
CA ALA A 530 3.59 26.16 -12.61
C ALA A 530 4.51 26.19 -13.85
N PRO A 531 5.85 26.18 -13.68
CA PRO A 531 6.71 25.79 -14.79
C PRO A 531 6.20 24.44 -15.30
N GLY A 532 6.08 24.27 -16.62
CA GLY A 532 5.41 23.14 -17.25
C GLY A 532 5.85 21.83 -16.59
N ALA A 533 4.91 21.13 -15.95
CA ALA A 533 5.16 19.91 -15.16
C ALA A 533 5.73 18.73 -15.98
N ASP A 534 5.89 18.93 -17.28
CA ASP A 534 6.37 17.95 -18.25
C ASP A 534 7.91 17.88 -18.36
N ASP A 535 8.69 18.88 -17.91
CA ASP A 535 10.14 18.93 -18.19
C ASP A 535 11.07 18.55 -17.01
N ASP A 536 10.61 18.56 -15.76
CA ASP A 536 11.54 18.51 -14.60
C ASP A 536 11.60 17.18 -13.82
N LEU A 537 10.83 16.16 -14.21
CA LEU A 537 10.81 14.85 -13.52
C LEU A 537 11.48 13.78 -14.39
N GLU A 538 12.81 13.84 -14.51
CA GLU A 538 13.61 12.72 -14.99
C GLU A 538 13.82 11.71 -13.84
N PRO A 539 13.94 10.40 -14.13
CA PRO A 539 14.36 9.43 -13.12
C PRO A 539 15.73 9.85 -12.57
N ASP A 540 15.88 9.89 -11.25
CA ASP A 540 17.21 10.01 -10.63
C ASP A 540 18.03 8.79 -11.06
N ASP A 541 19.15 9.01 -11.74
CA ASP A 541 20.18 7.98 -11.92
C ASP A 541 20.75 7.63 -10.52
N GLU A 542 20.17 6.62 -9.87
CA GLU A 542 20.64 6.10 -8.60
C GLU A 542 21.81 5.13 -8.83
N ASP A 543 23.04 5.62 -8.64
CA ASP A 543 24.21 4.81 -8.27
C ASP A 543 24.13 4.31 -6.81
#